data_AF-A0A2V9WK51-F1
#
_entry.id   AF-A0A2V9WK51-F1
#
_cell.length_a   1.000
_cell.length_b   1.000
_cell.length_c   1.000
_cell.angle_alpha   90.00
_cell.angle_beta   90.00
_cell.angle_gamma   90.00
#
_symmetry.space_group_name_H-M   'P 1'
#
loop_
_entity.id
_entity.type
_entity.pdbx_description
1 polymer ?
#
loop_
_entity_poly.entity_id
_entity_poly.type
_entity_poly.pdbx_seq_one_letter_code
_entity_poly.pdbx_strand_id
1 'polypeptide(L)'
;MLVVESKLKGLTALVTGASSGIGAETAFRLGANGAYTLIHYHENLQGATEVLEKIRQVRGDGELISRDLSNSSGIAQFTGSFASLQRPIDILVNNAVL
;
A
#
# COMPACT_ATOMS: atom_id res chain seq x y z
N MET A 1 22.70 21.70 4.38
CA MET A 1 21.91 20.45 4.48
C MET A 1 21.09 20.34 3.20
N LEU A 2 21.46 19.46 2.27
CA LEU A 2 20.68 19.24 1.05
C LEU A 2 19.43 18.43 1.43
N VAL A 3 18.25 19.04 1.28
CA VAL A 3 17.00 18.30 1.34
C VAL A 3 16.87 17.60 -0.01
N VAL A 4 17.18 16.31 -0.06
CA VAL A 4 16.85 15.50 -1.24
C VAL A 4 15.34 15.36 -1.24
N GLU A 5 14.68 15.99 -2.21
CA GLU A 5 13.25 15.95 -2.33
C GLU A 5 12.81 14.52 -2.69
N SER A 6 11.86 14.01 -1.92
CA SER A 6 11.40 12.63 -2.04
C SER A 6 10.59 12.46 -3.33
N LYS A 7 11.06 11.61 -4.26
CA LYS A 7 10.53 11.52 -5.63
C LYS A 7 9.04 11.18 -5.74
N LEU A 8 8.45 10.56 -4.72
CA LEU A 8 7.06 10.11 -4.74
C LEU A 8 6.17 10.91 -3.78
N LYS A 9 6.68 12.02 -3.22
CA LYS A 9 5.91 12.85 -2.29
C LYS A 9 4.64 13.36 -2.97
N GLY A 10 3.51 13.20 -2.27
CA GLY A 10 2.20 13.62 -2.75
C GLY A 10 1.47 12.56 -3.58
N LEU A 11 2.17 11.50 -4.02
CA LEU A 11 1.55 10.38 -4.73
C LEU A 11 0.92 9.39 -3.75
N THR A 12 -0.03 8.61 -4.25
CA THR A 12 -0.60 7.44 -3.59
C THR A 12 -0.18 6.18 -4.33
N ALA A 13 0.34 5.20 -3.60
CA ALA A 13 0.67 3.89 -4.15
C ALA A 13 -0.23 2.81 -3.54
N LEU A 14 -0.79 1.96 -4.38
CA LEU A 14 -1.47 0.74 -3.96
C LEU A 14 -0.62 -0.48 -4.31
N VAL A 15 -0.31 -1.32 -3.31
CA VAL A 15 0.40 -2.58 -3.49
C VAL A 15 -0.49 -3.73 -3.03
N THR A 16 -0.80 -4.66 -3.92
CA THR A 16 -1.58 -5.86 -3.59
C THR A 16 -0.70 -6.98 -3.04
N GLY A 17 -1.16 -7.74 -2.03
CA GLY A 17 -0.38 -8.84 -1.46
C GLY A 17 0.85 -8.33 -0.70
N ALA A 18 0.71 -7.18 -0.05
CA ALA A 18 1.80 -6.41 0.55
C ALA A 18 2.08 -6.77 2.02
N SER A 19 1.49 -7.85 2.53
CA SER A 19 1.72 -8.32 3.90
C SER A 19 3.04 -9.08 4.10
N SER A 20 3.72 -9.49 3.02
CA SER A 20 4.98 -10.25 3.10
C SER A 20 5.80 -10.16 1.80
N GLY A 21 7.03 -10.68 1.84
CA GLY A 21 7.88 -10.87 0.67
C GLY A 21 8.12 -9.61 -0.16
N ILE A 22 8.03 -9.75 -1.48
CA ILE A 22 8.29 -8.66 -2.45
C ILE A 22 7.26 -7.54 -2.31
N GLY A 23 5.99 -7.87 -2.08
CA GLY A 23 4.93 -6.88 -1.88
C GLY A 23 5.20 -5.99 -0.66
N ALA A 24 5.62 -6.60 0.46
CA ALA A 24 5.97 -5.88 1.68
C ALA A 24 7.16 -4.93 1.48
N GLU A 25 8.25 -5.40 0.88
CA GLU A 25 9.42 -4.54 0.62
C GLU A 25 9.09 -3.45 -0.40
N THR A 26 8.26 -3.75 -1.39
CA THR A 26 7.80 -2.75 -2.38
C THR A 26 6.98 -1.65 -1.72
N ALA A 27 5.99 -2.02 -0.89
CA ALA A 27 5.21 -1.06 -0.13
C ALA A 27 6.10 -0.21 0.79
N PHE A 28 7.03 -0.84 1.51
CA PHE A 28 7.99 -0.12 2.35
C PHE A 28 8.83 0.88 1.55
N ARG A 29 9.39 0.48 0.41
CA ARG A 29 10.22 1.36 -0.44
C ARG A 29 9.43 2.53 -1.00
N LEU A 30 8.18 2.32 -1.42
CA LEU A 30 7.31 3.40 -1.91
C LEU A 30 7.01 4.40 -0.79
N GLY A 31 6.63 3.92 0.40
CA GLY A 31 6.38 4.73 1.58
C GLY A 31 7.62 5.50 2.05
N ALA A 32 8.78 4.84 2.10
CA ALA A 32 10.07 5.45 2.44
C ALA A 32 10.50 6.54 1.44
N ASN A 33 10.00 6.49 0.20
CA ASN A 33 10.20 7.51 -0.82
C ASN A 33 9.01 8.49 -0.92
N GLY A 34 8.17 8.56 0.11
CA GLY A 34 7.20 9.63 0.34
C GLY A 34 5.82 9.42 -0.28
N ALA A 35 5.56 8.28 -0.91
CA ALA A 35 4.21 7.93 -1.34
C ALA A 35 3.35 7.57 -0.13
N TYR A 36 2.10 8.02 -0.10
CA TYR A 36 1.12 7.46 0.82
C TYR A 36 0.75 6.06 0.34
N THR A 37 1.00 5.05 1.16
CA THR A 37 0.98 3.66 0.69
C THR A 37 -0.25 2.91 1.21
N LEU A 38 -1.10 2.46 0.30
CA LEU A 38 -2.20 1.53 0.54
C LEU A 38 -1.65 0.11 0.50
N ILE A 39 -1.68 -0.57 1.65
CA ILE A 39 -1.13 -1.91 1.83
C ILE A 39 -2.28 -2.90 1.78
N HIS A 40 -2.49 -3.50 0.62
CA HIS A 40 -3.52 -4.53 0.48
C HIS A 40 -3.01 -5.88 0.99
N TYR A 41 -3.84 -6.56 1.79
CA TYR A 41 -3.61 -7.91 2.30
C TYR A 41 -4.91 -8.72 2.28
N HIS A 42 -4.81 -10.05 2.21
CA HIS A 42 -5.97 -10.93 2.38
C HIS A 42 -6.09 -11.32 3.86
N GLU A 43 -5.30 -12.29 4.32
CA GLU A 43 -5.43 -12.87 5.67
C GLU A 43 -4.37 -12.37 6.66
N ASN A 44 -3.19 -11.99 6.18
CA ASN A 44 -2.04 -11.68 7.04
C ASN A 44 -2.05 -10.20 7.52
N LEU A 45 -2.98 -9.89 8.43
CA LEU A 45 -3.07 -8.57 9.08
C LEU A 45 -1.77 -8.21 9.82
N GLN A 46 -1.14 -9.16 10.51
CA GLN A 46 0.06 -8.89 11.29
C GLN A 46 1.20 -8.41 10.39
N GLY A 47 1.49 -9.14 9.30
CA GLY A 47 2.52 -8.74 8.36
C GLY A 47 2.23 -7.39 7.68
N ALA A 48 0.97 -7.12 7.33
CA ALA A 48 0.57 -5.82 6.79
C ALA A 48 0.78 -4.67 7.81
N THR A 49 0.45 -4.91 9.07
CA THR A 49 0.65 -3.95 10.18
C THR A 49 2.13 -3.66 10.39
N GLU A 50 2.99 -4.68 10.37
CA GLU A 50 4.44 -4.52 10.50
C GLU A 50 5.03 -3.67 9.35
N VAL A 51 4.53 -3.83 8.13
CA VAL A 51 4.93 -2.99 6.98
C VAL A 51 4.52 -1.53 7.20
N LEU A 52 3.28 -1.29 7.62
CA LEU A 52 2.80 0.07 7.90
C LEU A 52 3.62 0.77 8.99
N GLU A 53 3.92 0.05 10.07
CA GLU A 53 4.75 0.60 11.14
C GLU A 53 6.18 0.89 10.68
N LYS A 54 6.78 0.04 9.84
CA LYS A 54 8.08 0.34 9.21
C LYS A 54 8.05 1.61 8.35
N ILE A 55 6.98 1.82 7.59
CA ILE A 55 6.79 3.04 6.78
C ILE A 55 6.70 4.27 7.69
N ARG A 56 5.93 4.20 8.78
CA ARG A 56 5.78 5.29 9.74
C ARG A 56 7.07 5.62 10.47
N GLN A 57 7.89 4.62 10.80
CA GLN A 57 9.21 4.81 11.42
C GLN A 57 10.17 5.65 10.55
N VAL A 58 10.03 5.59 9.22
CA VAL A 58 10.82 6.41 8.29
C VAL A 58 10.08 7.69 7.86
N ARG A 59 9.07 8.12 8.64
CA ARG A 59 8.24 9.31 8.40
C ARG A 59 7.41 9.28 7.10
N GLY A 60 7.19 8.09 6.53
CA GLY A 60 6.15 7.87 5.53
C GLY A 60 4.79 7.68 6.19
N ASP A 61 3.75 7.47 5.39
CA ASP A 61 2.40 7.17 5.88
C ASP A 61 1.62 6.28 4.91
N GLY A 62 0.48 5.76 5.37
CA GLY A 62 -0.36 4.85 4.62
C GLY A 62 -1.49 4.25 5.45
N GLU A 63 -2.20 3.31 4.85
CA GLU A 63 -3.27 2.57 5.51
C GLU A 63 -3.39 1.15 4.97
N LEU A 64 -4.07 0.29 5.74
CA LEU A 64 -4.26 -1.11 5.41
C LEU A 64 -5.61 -1.31 4.73
N ILE A 65 -5.66 -2.15 3.69
CA ILE A 65 -6.90 -2.52 3.03
C ILE A 65 -7.00 -4.05 2.95
N SER A 66 -7.99 -4.64 3.62
CA SER A 66 -8.23 -6.08 3.56
C SER A 66 -9.32 -6.44 2.57
N ARG A 67 -9.01 -7.27 1.56
CA ARG A 67 -9.98 -7.94 0.70
C ARG A 67 -9.43 -9.25 0.16
N ASP A 68 -10.34 -10.17 -0.19
CA ASP A 68 -10.02 -11.30 -1.05
C ASP A 68 -10.08 -10.83 -2.51
N LEU A 69 -9.02 -10.99 -3.29
CA LEU A 69 -9.01 -10.62 -4.71
C LEU A 69 -9.14 -11.83 -5.65
N SER A 70 -9.39 -13.03 -5.12
CA SER A 70 -9.56 -14.26 -5.90
C SER A 70 -10.91 -14.37 -6.62
N ASN A 71 -11.87 -13.52 -6.28
CA ASN A 71 -13.20 -13.53 -6.86
C ASN A 71 -13.72 -12.13 -7.18
N SER A 72 -14.70 -12.06 -8.09
CA SER A 72 -15.26 -10.81 -8.62
C SER A 72 -15.94 -9.95 -7.55
N SER A 73 -16.59 -10.56 -6.55
CA SER A 73 -17.23 -9.85 -5.44
C SER A 73 -16.19 -9.11 -4.60
N GLY A 74 -15.09 -9.78 -4.27
CA GLY A 74 -13.99 -9.18 -3.53
C GLY A 74 -13.32 -8.03 -4.28
N ILE A 75 -13.11 -8.17 -5.60
CA ILE A 75 -12.60 -7.09 -6.46
C ILE A 75 -13.56 -5.91 -6.51
N ALA A 76 -14.88 -6.15 -6.62
CA ALA A 76 -15.88 -5.08 -6.65
C ALA A 76 -15.93 -4.31 -5.32
N GLN A 77 -15.85 -5.00 -4.19
CA GLN A 77 -15.77 -4.36 -2.88
C GLN A 77 -14.45 -3.59 -2.69
N PHE A 78 -13.34 -4.17 -3.15
CA PHE A 78 -12.02 -3.54 -3.08
C PHE A 78 -12.00 -2.22 -3.85
N THR A 79 -12.44 -2.24 -5.10
CA THR A 79 -12.50 -1.04 -5.95
C THR A 79 -13.53 -0.03 -5.47
N GLY A 80 -14.67 -0.49 -4.94
CA GLY A 80 -15.69 0.38 -4.32
C GLY A 80 -15.18 1.14 -3.09
N SER A 81 -14.21 0.58 -2.35
CA SER A 81 -13.59 1.28 -1.21
C SER A 81 -12.76 2.51 -1.61
N PHE A 82 -12.38 2.64 -2.88
CA PHE A 82 -11.51 3.73 -3.31
C PHE A 82 -12.21 5.08 -3.35
N ALA A 83 -13.53 5.09 -3.49
CA ALA A 83 -14.32 6.33 -3.45
C ALA A 83 -14.18 7.07 -2.11
N SER A 84 -13.93 6.35 -1.00
CA SER A 84 -13.74 6.96 0.33
C SER A 84 -12.30 7.41 0.61
N LEU A 85 -11.31 7.03 -0.21
CA LEU A 85 -9.90 7.36 0.05
C LEU A 85 -9.60 8.86 -0.04
N GLN A 86 -10.48 9.64 -0.69
CA GLN A 86 -10.30 11.08 -0.96
C GLN A 86 -8.95 11.42 -1.62
N ARG A 87 -8.29 10.44 -2.24
CA ARG A 87 -6.97 10.53 -2.86
C ARG A 87 -6.96 9.64 -4.12
N PRO A 88 -6.36 10.09 -5.23
CA PRO A 88 -6.21 9.24 -6.42
C PRO A 88 -5.25 8.09 -6.12
N ILE A 89 -5.31 7.01 -6.91
CA ILE A 89 -4.26 5.99 -6.94
C ILE A 89 -3.34 6.31 -8.14
N ASP A 90 -2.14 6.80 -7.86
CA ASP A 90 -1.18 7.21 -8.89
C ASP A 90 -0.29 6.04 -9.33
N ILE A 91 -0.04 5.10 -8.42
CA ILE A 91 0.81 3.93 -8.64
C ILE A 91 0.03 2.68 -8.22
N LEU A 92 -0.08 1.71 -9.12
CA LEU A 92 -0.63 0.38 -8.83
C LEU A 92 0.46 -0.69 -9.03
N VAL A 93 0.72 -1.47 -7.99
CA VAL A 93 1.57 -2.66 -8.05
C VAL A 93 0.70 -3.90 -7.87
N ASN A 94 0.46 -4.61 -8.97
CA ASN A 94 -0.23 -5.90 -8.99
C ASN A 94 0.76 -7.01 -8.59
N ASN A 95 0.94 -7.20 -7.28
CA ASN A 95 1.84 -8.21 -6.73
C ASN A 95 1.11 -9.43 -6.16
N ALA A 96 -0.15 -9.29 -5.72
CA ALA A 96 -0.90 -10.45 -5.22
C ALA A 96 -0.99 -11.53 -6.31
N VAL A 97 -0.73 -12.76 -5.90
CA VAL A 97 -0.95 -13.97 -6.70
C VAL A 97 -2.11 -14.73 -6.08
N LEU A 98 -2.94 -15.35 -6.93
CA LEU A 98 -4.09 -16.16 -6.54
C LEU A 98 -3.67 -17.59 -6.20
#